data_AF-A0A7C4MKP2-F1
#
_entry.id   AF-A0A7C4MKP2-F1
#
_cell.length_a   1.000
_cell.length_b   1.000
_cell.length_c   1.000
_cell.angle_alpha   90.00
_cell.angle_beta   90.00
_cell.angle_gamma   90.00
#
_symmetry.space_group_name_H-M   'P 1'
#
loop_
_entity.id
_entity.type
_entity.pdbx_description
1 polymer ?
#
loop_
_entity_poly.entity_id
_entity_poly.type
_entity_poly.pdbx_seq_one_letter_code
_entity_poly.pdbx_strand_id
1 'polypeptide(L)'
;MKSGYSFQTKENMAKASLRNINISTKHAVEIFNYIRGRPLAQAKMLLQQSIDMVRPIPLKIYTNGPGHKAGISSGRYHVKACKEILNALNTVEANAKNKGLTISDLKLTYAVAQKAGKQWHYGRQRRSIFKNTHIELGVEEVKGLSNETKIRKTSKKNNDKTAKSKTSDKQKPIMDK
;
A
#
# COMPACT_ATOMS: atom_id res chain seq x y z
N MET A 1 -7.49 26.52 8.67
CA MET A 1 -6.05 26.53 9.01
C MET A 1 -5.27 25.72 7.97
N LYS A 2 -4.23 26.30 7.35
CA LYS A 2 -3.33 25.53 6.47
C LYS A 2 -2.49 24.61 7.35
N SER A 3 -2.62 23.30 7.16
CA SER A 3 -1.74 22.35 7.83
C SER A 3 -0.38 22.29 7.15
N GLY A 4 0.69 22.40 7.94
CA GLY A 4 2.04 22.06 7.51
C GLY A 4 2.15 20.56 7.22
N TYR A 5 3.00 20.22 6.25
CA TYR A 5 3.42 18.85 5.96
C TYR A 5 4.82 18.65 6.52
N SER A 6 5.15 17.43 6.95
CA SER A 6 6.50 17.15 7.48
C SER A 6 7.61 17.11 6.41
N PHE A 7 7.26 17.28 5.13
CA PHE A 7 8.18 17.22 4.00
C PHE A 7 8.04 18.43 3.08
N GLN A 8 9.13 18.78 2.41
CA GLN A 8 9.16 19.87 1.44
C GLN A 8 8.47 19.43 0.14
N THR A 9 7.56 20.26 -0.35
CA THR A 9 6.84 20.00 -1.61
C THR A 9 7.70 20.42 -2.80
N LYS A 10 7.88 19.53 -3.78
CA LYS A 10 8.45 19.83 -5.10
C LYS A 10 7.34 20.04 -6.14
N GLU A 11 7.69 20.59 -7.30
CA GLU A 11 6.71 20.82 -8.39
C GLU A 11 6.13 19.52 -8.96
N ASN A 12 6.98 18.51 -9.15
CA ASN A 12 6.63 17.16 -9.63
C ASN A 12 5.93 16.27 -8.57
N MET A 13 5.41 16.88 -7.50
CA MET A 13 4.86 16.15 -6.36
C MET A 13 3.41 16.54 -6.07
N ALA A 14 2.57 15.56 -5.81
CA ALA A 14 1.21 15.76 -5.30
C ALA A 14 1.10 15.29 -3.85
N LYS A 15 0.22 15.93 -3.08
CA LYS A 15 0.05 15.67 -1.66
C LYS A 15 -1.40 15.53 -1.27
N ALA A 16 -1.66 14.77 -0.23
CA ALA A 16 -2.93 14.79 0.48
C ALA A 16 -2.70 14.53 1.97
N SER A 17 -3.65 14.97 2.78
CA SER A 17 -3.68 14.65 4.20
C SER A 17 -5.11 14.34 4.62
N LEU A 18 -5.24 13.39 5.55
CA LEU A 18 -6.50 13.12 6.26
C LEU A 18 -6.27 13.41 7.74
N ARG A 19 -7.22 14.10 8.38
CA ARG A 19 -7.09 14.49 9.78
C ARG A 19 -8.15 13.83 10.65
N ASN A 20 -7.74 13.43 11.86
CA ASN A 20 -8.61 12.90 12.89
C ASN A 20 -9.41 11.65 12.45
N ILE A 21 -8.79 10.80 11.63
CA ILE A 21 -9.43 9.57 11.16
C ILE A 21 -9.41 8.51 12.26
N ASN A 22 -10.51 7.77 12.41
CA ASN A 22 -10.70 6.76 13.46
C ASN A 22 -10.01 5.44 13.09
N ILE A 23 -8.69 5.46 12.99
CA ILE A 23 -7.84 4.29 12.83
C ILE A 23 -6.69 4.33 13.82
N SER A 24 -6.18 3.17 14.18
CA SER A 24 -5.03 3.10 15.04
C SER A 24 -3.73 3.42 14.30
N THR A 25 -2.95 4.33 14.89
CA THR A 25 -1.67 4.80 14.34
C THR A 25 -0.69 3.65 14.14
N LYS A 26 -0.65 2.66 15.04
CA LYS A 26 0.22 1.48 14.93
C LYS A 26 -0.02 0.70 13.62
N HIS A 27 -1.29 0.52 13.29
CA HIS A 27 -1.70 -0.21 12.09
C HIS A 27 -1.38 0.59 10.84
N ALA A 28 -1.62 1.90 10.86
CA ALA A 28 -1.29 2.79 9.75
C ALA A 28 0.23 2.83 9.48
N VAL A 29 1.06 2.83 10.52
CA VAL A 29 2.53 2.78 10.40
C VAL A 29 3.00 1.50 9.69
N GLU A 30 2.48 0.33 10.08
CA GLU A 30 2.83 -0.94 9.43
C GLU A 30 2.40 -0.97 7.96
N ILE A 31 1.20 -0.49 7.67
CA ILE A 31 0.69 -0.37 6.30
C ILE A 31 1.61 0.54 5.48
N PHE A 32 1.96 1.72 5.99
CA PHE A 32 2.85 2.64 5.29
C PHE A 32 4.24 2.07 5.08
N ASN A 33 4.81 1.36 6.06
CA ASN A 33 6.09 0.68 5.87
C ASN A 33 6.03 -0.40 4.78
N TYR A 34 4.87 -1.00 4.54
CA TYR A 34 4.68 -2.01 3.49
C TYR A 34 4.51 -1.41 2.09
N ILE A 35 3.82 -0.27 1.97
CA ILE A 35 3.50 0.35 0.67
C ILE A 35 4.46 1.47 0.25
N ARG A 36 5.21 2.07 1.17
CA ARG A 36 6.15 3.17 0.88
C ARG A 36 7.19 2.74 -0.14
N GLY A 37 7.48 3.60 -1.12
CA GLY A 37 8.43 3.38 -2.20
C GLY A 37 7.88 2.60 -3.39
N ARG A 38 6.62 2.15 -3.36
CA ARG A 38 5.99 1.43 -4.48
C ARG A 38 5.33 2.39 -5.48
N PRO A 39 5.15 1.97 -6.74
CA PRO A 39 4.24 2.65 -7.68
C PRO A 39 2.84 2.75 -7.08
N LEU A 40 2.15 3.87 -7.33
CA LEU A 40 0.83 4.14 -6.75
C LEU A 40 -0.18 3.03 -7.07
N ALA A 41 -0.20 2.56 -8.31
CA ALA A 41 -1.07 1.46 -8.75
C ALA A 41 -0.80 0.15 -7.97
N GLN A 42 0.47 -0.16 -7.71
CA GLN A 42 0.83 -1.35 -6.93
C GLN A 42 0.40 -1.20 -5.47
N ALA A 43 0.58 -0.01 -4.88
CA ALA A 43 0.15 0.25 -3.51
C ALA A 43 -1.37 0.04 -3.35
N LYS A 44 -2.18 0.60 -4.26
CA LYS A 44 -3.64 0.40 -4.24
C LYS A 44 -4.03 -1.08 -4.35
N MET A 45 -3.42 -1.81 -5.28
CA MET A 45 -3.65 -3.24 -5.45
C MET A 45 -3.34 -4.04 -4.18
N LEU A 46 -2.22 -3.75 -3.52
CA LEU A 46 -1.83 -4.44 -2.27
C LEU A 46 -2.83 -4.17 -1.13
N LEU A 47 -3.33 -2.94 -1.02
CA LEU A 47 -4.35 -2.60 -0.04
C LEU A 47 -5.66 -3.30 -0.34
N GLN A 48 -6.08 -3.37 -1.60
CA GLN A 48 -7.29 -4.08 -2.00
C GLN A 48 -7.19 -5.58 -1.65
N GLN A 49 -6.07 -6.23 -1.98
CA GLN A 49 -5.82 -7.62 -1.59
C GLN A 49 -5.83 -7.85 -0.07
N SER A 50 -5.45 -6.83 0.71
CA SER A 50 -5.50 -6.89 2.17
C SER A 50 -6.92 -6.72 2.70
N ILE A 51 -7.74 -5.87 2.05
CA ILE A 51 -9.17 -5.70 2.34
C ILE A 51 -9.92 -7.02 2.05
N ASP A 52 -9.58 -7.68 0.95
CA ASP A 52 -10.17 -8.96 0.52
C ASP A 52 -9.59 -10.17 1.28
N MET A 53 -8.73 -9.92 2.26
CA MET A 53 -8.06 -10.94 3.10
C MET A 53 -7.21 -11.97 2.33
N VAL A 54 -6.85 -11.67 1.08
CA VAL A 54 -5.98 -12.52 0.25
C VAL A 54 -4.53 -12.39 0.70
N ARG A 55 -4.06 -11.17 0.96
CA ARG A 55 -2.66 -10.90 1.33
C ARG A 55 -2.57 -10.16 2.66
N PRO A 56 -1.90 -10.73 3.68
CA PRO A 56 -1.71 -10.04 4.95
C PRO A 56 -0.61 -8.97 4.83
N ILE A 57 -0.73 -7.92 5.65
CA ILE A 57 0.31 -6.91 5.82
C ILE A 57 1.34 -7.44 6.83
N PRO A 58 2.63 -7.48 6.46
CA PRO A 58 3.68 -7.89 7.38
C PRO A 58 3.83 -6.85 8.49
N LEU A 59 3.97 -7.33 9.72
CA LEU A 59 4.21 -6.50 10.91
C LEU A 59 5.70 -6.53 11.22
N LYS A 60 6.33 -5.36 11.29
CA LYS A 60 7.77 -5.23 11.55
C LYS A 60 8.10 -4.60 12.90
N ILE A 61 7.29 -3.63 13.34
CA ILE A 61 7.54 -2.83 14.54
C ILE A 61 6.63 -3.31 15.68
N TYR A 62 5.34 -3.49 15.41
CA TYR A 62 4.33 -3.85 16.41
C TYR A 62 3.98 -5.34 16.31
N THR A 63 4.92 -6.19 16.71
CA THR A 63 4.86 -7.65 16.55
C THR A 63 4.41 -8.42 17.79
N ASN A 64 4.00 -7.74 18.87
CA ASN A 64 3.58 -8.42 20.11
C ASN A 64 2.13 -8.95 20.00
N GLY A 65 1.96 -10.27 19.96
CA GLY A 65 0.66 -10.96 19.98
C GLY A 65 -0.06 -11.30 18.65
N PRO A 66 0.35 -10.89 17.43
CA PRO A 66 -0.15 -11.48 16.19
C PRO A 66 0.38 -12.91 16.01
N GLY A 67 -0.49 -13.83 15.63
CA GLY A 67 -0.09 -15.17 15.22
C GLY A 67 0.59 -15.18 13.84
N HIS A 68 1.24 -16.30 13.53
CA HIS A 68 1.96 -16.43 12.27
C HIS A 68 1.04 -16.54 11.05
N LYS A 69 1.52 -16.14 9.87
CA LYS A 69 0.80 -16.30 8.59
C LYS A 69 1.62 -17.11 7.58
N ALA A 70 0.95 -17.68 6.58
CA ALA A 70 1.65 -18.41 5.54
C ALA A 70 2.58 -17.46 4.74
N GLY A 71 3.87 -17.82 4.64
CA GLY A 71 4.88 -17.04 3.92
C GLY A 71 5.36 -15.76 4.62
N ILE A 72 4.83 -15.42 5.80
CA ILE A 72 5.21 -14.23 6.58
C ILE A 72 5.11 -14.61 8.06
N SER A 73 6.13 -14.35 8.88
CA SER A 73 6.05 -14.56 10.33
C SER A 73 4.87 -13.80 10.94
N SER A 74 5.02 -12.55 11.37
CA SER A 74 3.89 -11.80 11.94
C SER A 74 3.13 -11.02 10.87
N GLY A 75 1.82 -11.26 10.73
CA GLY A 75 1.00 -10.57 9.72
C GLY A 75 -0.47 -10.43 10.07
N ARG A 76 -1.09 -9.31 9.69
CA ARG A 76 -2.54 -9.04 9.83
C ARG A 76 -3.08 -8.24 8.64
N TYR A 77 -4.40 -8.29 8.40
CA TYR A 77 -5.02 -7.64 7.23
C TYR A 77 -5.44 -6.18 7.45
N HIS A 78 -5.68 -5.77 8.71
CA HIS A 78 -6.02 -4.38 9.08
C HIS A 78 -7.07 -3.69 8.20
N VAL A 79 -8.17 -4.40 7.90
CA VAL A 79 -9.19 -4.00 6.91
C VAL A 79 -9.66 -2.54 7.06
N LYS A 80 -10.00 -2.11 8.28
CA LYS A 80 -10.44 -0.72 8.54
C LYS A 80 -9.38 0.32 8.13
N ALA A 81 -8.12 0.10 8.52
CA ALA A 81 -7.04 1.02 8.19
C ALA A 81 -6.70 1.01 6.70
N CYS A 82 -6.78 -0.15 6.04
CA CYS A 82 -6.58 -0.26 4.60
C CYS A 82 -7.62 0.53 3.81
N LYS A 83 -8.90 0.50 4.21
CA LYS A 83 -9.97 1.27 3.56
C LYS A 83 -9.72 2.77 3.62
N GLU A 84 -9.39 3.30 4.79
CA GLU A 84 -9.10 4.73 4.98
C GLU A 84 -7.85 5.16 4.20
N ILE A 85 -6.80 4.33 4.20
CA ILE A 85 -5.56 4.63 3.45
C ILE A 85 -5.81 4.56 1.94
N LEU A 86 -6.62 3.62 1.47
CA LEU A 86 -6.99 3.53 0.05
C LEU A 86 -7.75 4.79 -0.39
N ASN A 87 -8.67 5.28 0.43
CA ASN A 87 -9.33 6.56 0.18
C ASN A 87 -8.32 7.71 0.06
N ALA A 88 -7.37 7.79 1.00
CA ALA A 88 -6.30 8.79 0.96
C ALA A 88 -5.47 8.71 -0.33
N LEU A 89 -5.12 7.51 -0.81
CA LEU A 89 -4.39 7.34 -2.08
C LEU A 89 -5.21 7.78 -3.29
N ASN A 90 -6.52 7.55 -3.29
CA ASN A 90 -7.41 8.04 -4.36
C ASN A 90 -7.48 9.57 -4.36
N THR A 91 -7.52 10.20 -3.19
CA THR A 91 -7.44 11.66 -3.08
C THR A 91 -6.12 12.21 -3.63
N VAL A 92 -4.98 11.58 -3.30
CA VAL A 92 -3.68 12.00 -3.84
C VAL A 92 -3.63 11.85 -5.36
N GLU A 93 -4.17 10.77 -5.92
CA GLU A 93 -4.23 10.56 -7.37
C GLU A 93 -5.06 11.64 -8.07
N ALA A 94 -6.23 11.98 -7.53
CA ALA A 94 -7.06 13.07 -8.05
C ALA A 94 -6.30 14.42 -8.01
N ASN A 95 -5.57 14.69 -6.92
CA ASN A 95 -4.73 15.88 -6.82
C ASN A 95 -3.58 15.88 -7.83
N ALA A 96 -2.96 14.73 -8.08
CA ALA A 96 -1.90 14.58 -9.08
C ALA A 96 -2.44 14.82 -10.50
N LYS A 97 -3.62 14.28 -10.81
CA LYS A 97 -4.32 14.52 -12.08
C LYS A 97 -4.61 16.00 -12.28
N ASN A 98 -5.11 16.69 -11.24
CA ASN A 98 -5.38 18.12 -11.30
C ASN A 98 -4.12 18.97 -11.50
N LYS A 99 -2.96 18.48 -11.05
CA LYS A 99 -1.65 19.09 -11.31
C LYS A 99 -1.07 18.76 -12.69
N GLY A 100 -1.73 17.90 -13.48
CA GLY A 100 -1.23 17.47 -14.79
C GLY A 100 -0.08 16.44 -14.72
N LEU A 101 0.14 15.80 -13.56
CA LEU A 101 1.15 14.76 -13.41
C LEU A 101 0.69 13.44 -14.06
N THR A 102 1.62 12.67 -14.61
CA THR A 102 1.30 11.39 -15.25
C THR A 102 1.01 10.31 -14.22
N ILE A 103 -0.25 9.86 -14.15
CA ILE A 103 -0.73 8.88 -13.14
C ILE A 103 0.08 7.57 -13.16
N SER A 104 0.50 7.10 -14.34
CA SER A 104 1.25 5.84 -14.48
C SER A 104 2.66 5.90 -13.88
N ASP A 105 3.21 7.10 -13.74
CA ASP A 105 4.59 7.35 -13.31
C ASP A 105 4.64 7.85 -11.85
N LEU A 106 3.52 7.78 -11.12
CA LEU A 106 3.45 8.15 -9.72
C LEU A 106 4.02 7.07 -8.82
N LYS A 107 4.98 7.48 -7.97
CA LYS A 107 5.56 6.67 -6.91
C LYS A 107 5.17 7.25 -5.56
N LEU A 108 4.76 6.38 -4.63
CA LEU A 108 4.50 6.79 -3.24
C LEU A 108 5.81 6.99 -2.51
N THR A 109 6.24 8.25 -2.35
CA THR A 109 7.53 8.60 -1.73
C THR A 109 7.37 8.91 -0.25
N TYR A 110 6.37 9.71 0.09
CA TYR A 110 6.09 10.11 1.47
C TYR A 110 4.78 9.50 1.96
N ALA A 111 4.83 8.82 3.10
CA ALA A 111 3.66 8.24 3.74
C ALA A 111 3.89 8.15 5.24
N VAL A 112 3.16 8.96 6.01
CA VAL A 112 3.36 9.12 7.45
C VAL A 112 2.02 9.06 8.17
N ALA A 113 2.00 8.33 9.29
CA ALA A 113 0.88 8.30 10.23
C ALA A 113 1.31 8.96 11.54
N GLN A 114 0.60 9.99 11.95
CA GLN A 114 0.82 10.70 13.21
C GLN A 114 -0.36 10.45 14.15
N LYS A 115 -0.09 10.40 15.45
CA LYS A 115 -1.13 10.24 16.46
C LYS A 115 -1.98 11.52 16.52
N ALA A 116 -3.29 11.37 16.47
CA ALA A 116 -4.21 12.50 16.61
C ALA A 116 -4.70 12.66 18.05
N GLY A 117 -5.51 13.70 18.27
CA GLY A 117 -6.22 13.93 19.52
C GLY A 117 -7.01 12.70 19.95
N LYS A 118 -6.89 12.34 21.22
CA LYS A 118 -7.62 11.21 21.83
C LYS A 118 -8.98 11.71 22.27
N GLN A 119 -10.03 11.20 21.64
CA GLN A 119 -11.40 11.44 22.10
C GLN A 119 -11.81 10.30 23.04
N TRP A 120 -12.49 10.64 24.13
CA TRP A 120 -13.10 9.64 25.01
C TRP A 120 -14.38 9.12 24.38
N HIS A 121 -14.64 7.83 24.52
CA HIS A 121 -15.97 7.28 24.27
C HIS A 121 -16.92 7.75 25.37
N TYR A 122 -18.15 8.09 24.99
CA TYR A 122 -19.22 8.38 25.95
C TYR A 122 -19.60 7.11 26.74
N GLY A 123 -19.88 7.24 28.05
CA GLY A 123 -20.35 6.14 28.90
C GLY A 123 -19.43 5.73 30.06
N ARG A 124 -19.34 4.41 30.34
CA ARG A 124 -18.78 3.78 31.57
C ARG A 124 -17.50 4.43 32.15
N GLN A 125 -17.42 4.37 33.49
CA GLN A 125 -16.34 4.88 34.36
C GLN A 125 -14.91 4.43 33.99
N ARG A 126 -14.72 3.26 33.36
CA ARG A 126 -13.40 2.78 32.88
C ARG A 126 -12.88 3.49 31.62
N ARG A 127 -13.63 4.46 31.08
CA ARG A 127 -13.27 5.36 29.96
C ARG A 127 -12.46 4.71 28.83
N SER A 128 -13.13 4.24 27.78
CA SER A 128 -12.46 3.82 26.54
C SER A 128 -11.99 5.04 25.74
N ILE A 129 -10.86 4.94 25.05
CA ILE A 129 -10.27 6.03 24.24
C ILE A 129 -10.31 5.64 22.76
N PHE A 130 -10.83 6.54 21.92
CA PHE A 130 -10.74 6.43 20.47
C PHE A 130 -9.29 6.51 20.00
N LYS A 131 -8.95 5.65 19.05
CA LYS A 131 -7.65 5.70 18.37
C LYS A 131 -7.82 6.51 17.10
N ASN A 132 -7.38 7.76 17.14
CA ASN A 132 -7.40 8.65 15.99
C ASN A 132 -5.99 8.90 15.46
N THR A 133 -5.89 9.09 14.15
CA THR A 133 -4.63 9.28 13.43
C THR A 133 -4.76 10.44 12.45
N HIS A 134 -3.67 11.16 12.21
CA HIS A 134 -3.50 12.03 11.05
C HIS A 134 -2.63 11.30 10.03
N ILE A 135 -3.01 11.35 8.76
CA ILE A 135 -2.24 10.78 7.66
C ILE A 135 -1.72 11.91 6.78
N GLU A 136 -0.46 11.80 6.37
CA GLU A 136 0.16 12.65 5.37
C GLU A 136 0.75 11.77 4.26
N LEU A 137 0.43 12.11 3.00
CA LEU A 137 0.88 11.40 1.82
C LEU A 137 1.51 12.37 0.82
N GLY A 138 2.58 11.91 0.17
CA GLY A 138 3.25 12.57 -0.94
C GLY A 138 3.56 11.54 -2.03
N VAL A 139 3.16 11.83 -3.26
CA VAL A 139 3.54 11.07 -4.45
C VAL A 139 4.38 11.93 -5.37
N GLU A 140 5.44 11.36 -5.92
CA GLU A 140 6.34 12.01 -6.85
C GLU A 140 6.21 11.34 -8.22
N GLU A 141 6.22 12.15 -9.27
CA GLU A 141 6.34 11.65 -10.64
C GLU A 141 7.79 11.26 -10.92
N VAL A 142 8.00 9.98 -11.24
CA VAL A 142 9.30 9.40 -11.56
C VAL A 142 9.29 8.98 -13.03
N LYS A 143 10.00 9.74 -13.87
CA LYS A 143 10.09 9.48 -15.31
C LYS A 143 10.58 8.05 -15.59
N GLY A 144 9.88 7.33 -16.47
CA GLY A 144 10.28 6.00 -16.92
C GLY A 144 9.73 4.83 -16.12
N LEU A 145 8.95 5.07 -15.06
CA LEU A 145 8.32 4.01 -14.25
C LEU A 145 7.38 3.13 -15.10
N SER A 146 6.60 3.75 -16.00
CA SER A 146 5.74 3.06 -16.95
C SER A 146 6.53 2.16 -17.91
N ASN A 147 7.70 2.60 -18.37
CA ASN A 147 8.55 1.84 -19.29
C ASN A 147 9.17 0.62 -18.60
N GLU A 148 9.70 0.78 -17.38
CA GLU A 148 10.17 -0.35 -16.58
C GLU A 148 9.07 -1.38 -16.33
N THR A 149 7.85 -0.90 -16.06
CA THR A 149 6.70 -1.77 -15.83
C THR A 149 6.33 -2.56 -17.10
N LYS A 150 6.40 -1.93 -18.28
CA LYS A 150 6.20 -2.59 -19.58
C LYS A 150 7.27 -3.66 -19.83
N ILE A 151 8.55 -3.33 -19.60
CA ILE A 151 9.68 -4.25 -19.76
C ILE A 151 9.55 -5.48 -18.84
N ARG A 152 9.15 -5.27 -17.58
CA ARG A 152 8.90 -6.38 -16.63
C ARG A 152 7.72 -7.27 -17.06
N LYS A 153 6.69 -6.71 -17.69
CA LYS A 153 5.55 -7.49 -18.21
C LYS A 153 5.93 -8.30 -19.45
N THR A 154 6.70 -7.73 -20.38
CA THR A 154 7.15 -8.45 -21.58
C THR A 154 8.11 -9.59 -21.24
N SER A 155 9.07 -9.38 -20.33
CA SER A 155 9.97 -10.44 -19.87
C SER A 155 9.23 -11.59 -19.19
N LYS A 156 8.22 -11.28 -18.36
CA LYS A 156 7.40 -12.30 -17.68
C LYS A 156 6.56 -13.11 -18.68
N LYS A 157 5.97 -12.47 -19.70
CA LYS A 157 5.22 -13.15 -20.76
C LYS A 157 6.11 -14.08 -21.60
N ASN A 158 7.36 -13.70 -21.85
CA ASN A 158 8.30 -14.54 -22.57
C ASN A 158 8.72 -15.75 -21.73
N ASN A 159 9.01 -15.57 -20.44
CA ASN A 159 9.35 -16.70 -19.55
C ASN A 159 8.19 -17.69 -19.37
N ASP A 160 6.94 -17.23 -19.26
CA ASP A 160 5.77 -18.12 -19.18
C ASP A 160 5.54 -18.91 -20.48
N LYS A 161 5.86 -18.32 -21.65
CA LYS A 161 5.84 -19.02 -22.94
C LYS A 161 6.93 -20.09 -23.03
N THR A 162 8.15 -19.79 -22.59
CA THR A 162 9.28 -20.74 -22.57
C THR A 162 9.08 -21.86 -21.54
N ALA A 163 8.40 -21.58 -20.42
CA ALA A 163 8.04 -22.60 -19.45
C ALA A 163 6.97 -23.55 -20.00
N LYS A 164 5.97 -23.04 -20.74
CA LYS A 164 4.95 -23.87 -21.40
C LYS A 164 5.52 -24.78 -22.50
N SER A 165 6.47 -24.32 -23.31
CA SER A 165 7.11 -25.16 -24.36
C SER A 165 8.00 -26.28 -23.78
N LYS A 166 8.71 -26.02 -22.67
CA LYS A 166 9.51 -27.05 -21.99
C LYS A 166 8.67 -28.13 -21.29
N THR A 167 7.39 -27.86 -21.01
CA THR A 167 6.49 -28.81 -20.36
C THR A 167 5.83 -29.75 -21.37
N SER A 168 5.61 -29.30 -22.62
CA SER A 168 5.09 -30.14 -23.71
C SER A 168 6.11 -31.14 -24.25
N ASP A 169 7.41 -30.84 -24.26
CA ASP A 169 8.45 -31.76 -24.77
C ASP A 169 8.77 -32.93 -23.82
N LYS A 170 8.33 -32.88 -22.55
CA LYS A 170 8.52 -33.98 -21.57
C LYS A 170 7.43 -35.05 -21.63
N GLN A 171 6.42 -34.91 -22.49
CA GLN A 171 5.34 -35.88 -22.71
C GLN A 171 5.49 -36.55 -24.08
N LYS A 172 6.63 -37.18 -24.38
CA LYS A 172 6.67 -38.20 -25.45
C LYS A 172 6.62 -39.56 -24.78
N PRO A 173 5.54 -40.35 -24.96
CA PRO A 173 5.47 -41.69 -24.40
C PRO A 173 6.60 -42.53 -25.02
N ILE A 174 7.37 -43.20 -24.17
CA ILE A 174 8.36 -44.19 -24.59
C ILE A 174 7.55 -45.33 -25.22
N MET A 175 7.68 -45.55 -26.52
CA MET A 175 7.03 -46.67 -27.20
C MET A 175 7.76 -47.95 -26.80
N ASP A 176 7.05 -48.84 -26.11
CA ASP A 176 7.52 -50.18 -25.75
C ASP A 176 7.84 -50.99 -27.02
N LYS A 177 8.99 -51.67 -27.00
CA LYS A 177 9.42 -52.65 -28.01
C LYS A 177 9.11 -54.06 -27.55
#